data_AF-A0A093FBL8-F1
#
_entry.id   AF-A0A093FBL8-F1
#
_cell.length_a   1.000
_cell.length_b   1.000
_cell.length_c   1.000
_cell.angle_alpha   90.00
_cell.angle_beta   90.00
_cell.angle_gamma   90.00
#
_symmetry.space_group_name_H-M   'P 1'
#
loop_
_entity.id
_entity.type
_entity.pdbx_description
1 polymer ?
#
loop_
_entity_poly.entity_id
_entity_poly.type
_entity_poly.pdbx_seq_one_letter_code
_entity_poly.pdbx_strand_id
1 'polypeptide(L)'
;NLYQNRFLGLAAMASPSRNSQNRRRCKEPLRYSYNPDQFHNMDIRNNSHETVTIPRSTSDTDLVTSDSRSTLMVSSSYYSIGHSQDLVIYWDIKEEVDAGDWIGMYLIDEVLSENFLDYKNRGVNGSHRGQIIWKIDASSYFVEPETKICFKYYHGVSGALRATTPSVTVKNNAAPV
;
A
#
# COMPACT_ATOMS: atom_id res chain seq x y z
N ASN A 1 -5.59 59.25 -8.54
CA ASN A 1 -4.95 58.92 -9.82
C ASN A 1 -4.26 57.58 -9.67
N LEU A 2 -4.99 56.50 -9.94
CA LEU A 2 -4.87 55.67 -11.16
C LEU A 2 -3.65 54.72 -10.99
N TYR A 3 -3.81 53.43 -10.72
CA TYR A 3 -4.56 52.47 -11.51
C TYR A 3 -5.23 51.37 -10.69
N GLN A 4 -6.43 51.05 -11.16
CA GLN A 4 -7.40 50.06 -10.72
C GLN A 4 -7.59 49.12 -11.91
N ASN A 5 -7.57 47.80 -11.72
CA ASN A 5 -8.19 46.81 -12.63
C ASN A 5 -8.56 45.58 -11.78
N ARG A 6 -9.84 45.40 -11.38
CA ARG A 6 -11.01 44.83 -12.11
C ARG A 6 -10.84 43.33 -12.39
N PHE A 7 -11.56 42.43 -11.70
CA PHE A 7 -12.98 42.05 -11.78
C PHE A 7 -13.35 41.12 -12.97
N LEU A 8 -14.19 40.12 -12.63
CA LEU A 8 -15.09 39.27 -13.45
C LEU A 8 -14.46 38.03 -14.10
N GLY A 9 -15.11 36.84 -14.13
CA GLY A 9 -16.49 36.53 -13.79
C GLY A 9 -16.84 35.03 -13.87
N LEU A 10 -18.08 34.75 -13.46
CA LEU A 10 -18.86 33.50 -13.57
C LEU A 10 -18.66 32.70 -14.87
N ALA A 11 -18.73 31.37 -14.77
CA ALA A 11 -19.68 30.55 -15.53
C ALA A 11 -19.79 29.12 -14.99
N ALA A 12 -21.03 28.64 -14.89
CA ALA A 12 -21.41 27.25 -14.69
C ALA A 12 -21.08 26.38 -15.93
N MET A 13 -21.10 25.05 -15.80
CA MET A 13 -21.99 24.16 -16.58
C MET A 13 -21.69 22.65 -16.39
N ALA A 14 -22.77 21.94 -16.07
CA ALA A 14 -23.22 20.59 -16.44
C ALA A 14 -22.26 19.49 -16.94
N SER A 15 -22.54 18.29 -16.41
CA SER A 15 -22.07 16.95 -16.78
C SER A 15 -22.28 16.55 -18.25
N PRO A 16 -21.58 15.50 -18.69
CA PRO A 16 -22.18 14.50 -19.57
C PRO A 16 -22.23 13.13 -18.89
N SER A 17 -23.46 12.64 -18.70
CA SER A 17 -23.77 11.22 -18.57
C SER A 17 -23.50 10.52 -19.90
N ARG A 18 -22.74 9.42 -19.87
CA ARG A 18 -22.58 8.53 -21.04
C ARG A 18 -23.02 7.12 -20.70
N ASN A 19 -24.24 6.86 -21.13
CA ASN A 19 -24.85 5.56 -21.34
C ASN A 19 -24.11 4.82 -22.48
N SER A 20 -23.69 3.58 -22.27
CA SER A 20 -23.54 2.62 -23.37
C SER A 20 -23.68 1.20 -22.84
N GLN A 21 -24.85 0.63 -23.14
CA GLN A 21 -25.20 -0.77 -23.06
C GLN A 21 -24.08 -1.66 -23.63
N ASN A 22 -23.51 -2.53 -22.80
CA ASN A 22 -22.77 -3.69 -23.30
C ASN A 22 -23.74 -4.88 -23.33
N ARG A 23 -24.50 -5.01 -24.43
CA ARG A 23 -25.10 -6.30 -24.81
C ARG A 23 -23.98 -7.24 -25.18
N ARG A 24 -23.42 -7.97 -24.22
CA ARG A 24 -22.67 -9.19 -24.51
C ARG A 24 -23.65 -10.35 -24.62
N ARG A 25 -24.05 -10.61 -25.86
CA ARG A 25 -24.65 -11.87 -26.30
C ARG A 25 -23.57 -12.94 -26.25
N CYS A 26 -23.59 -13.80 -25.23
CA CYS A 26 -22.79 -15.02 -25.19
C CYS A 26 -23.73 -16.22 -25.17
N LYS A 27 -23.51 -17.11 -26.12
CA LYS A 27 -24.23 -18.37 -26.34
C LYS A 27 -24.06 -19.29 -25.13
N GLU A 28 -25.18 -19.80 -24.59
CA GLU A 28 -25.20 -21.11 -23.95
C GLU A 28 -25.01 -22.18 -25.06
N PRO A 29 -24.31 -23.29 -24.80
CA PRO A 29 -25.10 -24.49 -24.51
C PRO A 29 -24.42 -25.53 -23.60
N LEU A 30 -25.26 -26.47 -23.16
CA LEU A 30 -24.99 -27.84 -22.70
C LEU A 30 -24.95 -28.04 -21.18
N ARG A 31 -26.16 -28.19 -20.63
CA ARG A 31 -26.41 -29.03 -19.45
C ARG A 31 -26.11 -30.49 -19.80
N TYR A 32 -25.16 -31.09 -19.09
CA TYR A 32 -24.99 -32.54 -19.12
C TYR A 32 -26.15 -33.19 -18.38
N SER A 33 -26.91 -34.02 -19.10
CA SER A 33 -27.97 -34.88 -18.60
C SER A 33 -27.40 -36.01 -17.74
N TYR A 34 -27.97 -36.20 -16.55
CA TYR A 34 -27.76 -37.36 -15.69
C TYR A 34 -28.54 -38.56 -16.28
N ASN A 35 -27.88 -39.69 -16.51
CA ASN A 35 -28.52 -40.98 -16.79
C ASN A 35 -27.94 -42.03 -15.82
N PRO A 36 -28.77 -42.74 -15.04
CA PRO A 36 -28.35 -43.87 -14.23
C PRO A 36 -28.83 -45.18 -14.85
N ASP A 37 -27.93 -45.92 -15.51
CA ASP A 37 -28.17 -47.31 -15.91
C ASP A 37 -27.01 -48.16 -15.36
N GLN A 38 -27.26 -48.95 -14.31
CA GLN A 38 -27.77 -50.33 -14.32
C GLN A 38 -26.63 -51.38 -14.27
N PHE A 39 -26.60 -52.07 -13.12
CA PHE A 39 -26.12 -53.43 -12.84
C PHE A 39 -24.75 -53.89 -13.38
N HIS A 40 -23.82 -54.18 -12.46
CA HIS A 40 -22.75 -55.16 -12.70
C HIS A 40 -22.96 -56.37 -11.79
N ASN A 41 -23.33 -57.47 -12.45
CA ASN A 41 -23.41 -58.83 -11.93
C ASN A 41 -21.98 -59.42 -11.76
N MET A 42 -21.87 -60.42 -10.89
CA MET A 42 -20.65 -61.19 -10.58
C MET A 42 -19.81 -61.57 -11.81
N ASP A 43 -18.48 -61.55 -11.70
CA ASP A 43 -17.69 -62.79 -11.50
C ASP A 43 -16.17 -62.60 -11.46
N ILE A 44 -15.57 -63.59 -10.83
CA ILE A 44 -14.19 -63.79 -10.39
C ILE A 44 -13.21 -63.94 -11.59
N ARG A 45 -12.06 -63.22 -11.57
CA ARG A 45 -10.69 -63.76 -11.77
C ARG A 45 -9.63 -62.66 -11.98
N ASN A 46 -8.64 -62.69 -11.10
CA ASN A 46 -7.20 -62.60 -11.38
C ASN A 46 -6.58 -61.26 -11.86
N ASN A 47 -5.35 -61.03 -11.37
CA ASN A 47 -4.31 -60.08 -11.78
C ASN A 47 -4.33 -58.63 -11.25
N SER A 48 -3.50 -58.44 -10.22
CA SER A 48 -2.36 -57.50 -10.22
C SER A 48 -2.54 -56.15 -10.93
N HIS A 49 -2.88 -55.12 -10.16
CA HIS A 49 -2.10 -53.87 -10.21
C HIS A 49 -2.40 -53.04 -8.96
N GLU A 50 -1.41 -52.93 -8.09
CA GLU A 50 -1.40 -51.97 -6.99
C GLU A 50 -1.41 -50.55 -7.59
N THR A 51 -2.58 -49.91 -7.65
CA THR A 51 -2.65 -48.47 -7.92
C THR A 51 -2.63 -47.73 -6.60
N VAL A 52 -1.42 -47.49 -6.10
CA VAL A 52 -1.19 -46.50 -5.04
C VAL A 52 -1.56 -45.13 -5.61
N THR A 53 -2.69 -44.58 -5.18
CA THR A 53 -3.08 -43.21 -5.49
C THR A 53 -2.20 -42.26 -4.68
N ILE A 54 -1.10 -41.81 -5.28
CA ILE A 54 -0.28 -40.74 -4.72
C ILE A 54 -1.11 -39.45 -4.78
N PRO A 55 -1.48 -38.82 -3.65
CA PRO A 55 -2.04 -37.49 -3.69
C PRO A 55 -0.94 -36.54 -4.15
N ARG A 56 -1.07 -35.98 -5.36
CA ARG A 56 -0.19 -34.90 -5.82
C ARG A 56 -0.49 -33.67 -4.97
N SER A 57 0.49 -33.25 -4.16
CA SER A 57 0.46 -31.93 -3.52
C SER A 57 0.38 -30.85 -4.59
N THR A 58 -0.76 -30.16 -4.67
CA THR A 58 -0.84 -28.87 -5.36
C THR A 58 -0.38 -27.82 -4.36
N SER A 59 0.93 -27.60 -4.23
CA SER A 59 1.44 -26.44 -3.52
C SER A 59 1.20 -25.21 -4.40
N ASP A 60 0.04 -24.58 -4.25
CA ASP A 60 -0.22 -23.25 -4.78
C ASP A 60 0.80 -22.30 -4.15
N THR A 61 1.86 -22.01 -4.91
CA THR A 61 2.87 -21.05 -4.50
C THR A 61 2.48 -19.74 -5.15
N ASP A 62 1.56 -19.01 -4.52
CA ASP A 62 1.26 -17.63 -4.87
C ASP A 62 2.46 -16.77 -4.43
N LEU A 63 3.54 -16.86 -5.19
CA LEU A 63 4.71 -16.01 -5.05
C LEU A 63 4.29 -14.61 -5.50
N VAL A 64 3.64 -13.86 -4.62
CA VAL A 64 3.51 -12.42 -4.75
C VAL A 64 4.93 -11.88 -4.91
N THR A 65 5.30 -11.55 -6.14
CA THR A 65 6.55 -10.87 -6.43
C THR A 65 6.46 -9.52 -5.72
N SER A 66 7.32 -9.30 -4.72
CA SER A 66 7.32 -8.08 -3.91
C SER A 66 7.41 -6.80 -4.76
N ASP A 67 7.86 -6.91 -6.01
CA ASP A 67 7.96 -5.83 -6.98
C ASP A 67 6.60 -5.24 -7.42
N SER A 68 5.49 -5.92 -7.13
CA SER A 68 4.14 -5.44 -7.47
C SER A 68 3.53 -4.47 -6.46
N ARG A 69 4.08 -4.37 -5.23
CA ARG A 69 3.51 -3.56 -4.15
C ARG A 69 4.36 -2.33 -3.86
N SER A 70 3.69 -1.24 -3.50
CA SER A 70 4.36 -0.05 -3.01
C SER A 70 5.04 -0.29 -1.67
N THR A 71 6.23 0.29 -1.52
CA THR A 71 7.06 0.11 -0.32
C THR A 71 7.59 1.44 0.18
N LEU A 72 7.73 1.51 1.51
CA LEU A 72 8.39 2.57 2.23
C LEU A 72 9.34 1.90 3.22
N MET A 73 10.62 2.21 3.12
CA MET A 73 11.68 1.62 3.92
C MET A 73 12.41 2.69 4.71
N VAL A 74 12.97 2.30 5.84
CA VAL A 74 13.81 3.15 6.69
C VAL A 74 15.18 2.53 6.85
N SER A 75 16.23 3.35 6.88
CA SER A 75 17.63 2.89 6.99
C SER A 75 17.95 2.16 8.30
N SER A 76 17.20 2.45 9.37
CA SER A 76 17.41 1.88 10.70
C SER A 76 16.08 1.81 11.47
N SER A 77 15.90 0.77 12.28
CA SER A 77 14.79 0.67 13.23
C SER A 77 15.04 1.42 14.55
N TYR A 78 16.21 2.03 14.71
CA TYR A 78 16.61 2.79 15.89
C TYR A 78 17.22 4.12 15.52
N TYR A 79 16.85 5.17 16.26
CA TYR A 79 17.41 6.51 16.14
C TYR A 79 17.66 7.10 17.52
N SER A 80 18.79 7.79 17.72
CA SER A 80 19.10 8.47 18.99
C SER A 80 19.18 9.98 18.77
N ILE A 81 18.34 10.74 19.47
CA ILE A 81 18.32 12.20 19.38
C ILE A 81 19.66 12.78 19.86
N GLY A 82 20.17 13.77 19.12
CA GLY A 82 21.44 14.45 19.41
C GLY A 82 22.69 13.69 18.95
N HIS A 83 22.54 12.54 18.27
CA HIS A 83 23.65 11.83 17.62
C HIS A 83 23.78 12.23 16.15
N SER A 84 24.93 11.93 15.54
CA SER A 84 25.26 12.35 14.15
C SER A 84 24.61 11.51 13.05
N GLN A 85 23.84 10.47 13.39
CA GLN A 85 23.29 9.54 12.41
C GLN A 85 21.89 9.97 11.98
N ASP A 86 21.74 10.39 10.73
CA ASP A 86 20.43 10.70 10.16
C ASP A 86 19.68 9.43 9.73
N LEU A 87 18.34 9.48 9.73
CA LEU A 87 17.52 8.45 9.07
C LEU A 87 17.42 8.76 7.59
N VAL A 88 17.36 7.71 6.78
CA VAL A 88 17.04 7.82 5.36
C VAL A 88 15.77 7.01 5.11
N ILE A 89 14.76 7.68 4.56
CA ILE A 89 13.50 7.07 4.16
C ILE A 89 13.56 6.85 2.65
N TYR A 90 13.35 5.61 2.21
CA TYR A 90 13.33 5.21 0.81
C TYR A 90 11.91 4.84 0.40
N TRP A 91 11.49 5.24 -0.79
CA TRP A 91 10.19 4.85 -1.33
C TRP A 91 10.34 4.21 -2.72
N ASP A 92 9.44 3.25 -2.99
CA ASP A 92 9.18 2.70 -4.31
C ASP A 92 7.67 2.50 -4.44
N ILE A 93 6.99 3.46 -5.07
CA ILE A 93 5.55 3.54 -5.21
C ILE A 93 5.16 3.07 -6.60
N LYS A 94 4.32 2.04 -6.66
CA LYS A 94 3.84 1.40 -7.88
C LYS A 94 2.56 2.03 -8.41
N GLU A 95 1.76 2.67 -7.55
CA GLU A 95 0.56 3.39 -7.98
C GLU A 95 0.89 4.79 -8.53
N GLU A 96 -0.14 5.54 -8.94
CA GLU A 96 -0.03 6.92 -9.38
C GLU A 96 0.51 7.84 -8.27
N VAL A 97 1.41 8.72 -8.69
CA VAL A 97 2.15 9.67 -7.87
C VAL A 97 1.93 11.08 -8.42
N ASP A 98 1.79 12.08 -7.54
CA ASP A 98 1.56 13.49 -7.94
C ASP A 98 2.48 14.45 -7.18
N ALA A 99 2.99 15.53 -7.74
CA ALA A 99 3.95 16.43 -7.07
C ALA A 99 3.56 16.86 -5.62
N GLY A 100 2.27 16.81 -5.26
CA GLY A 100 1.77 17.01 -3.89
C GLY A 100 1.89 15.82 -2.91
N ASP A 101 2.26 14.59 -3.30
CA ASP A 101 2.48 13.48 -2.34
C ASP A 101 3.56 13.83 -1.32
N TRP A 102 3.35 13.31 -0.12
CA TRP A 102 4.10 13.66 1.07
C TRP A 102 4.30 12.43 1.95
N ILE A 103 5.33 12.51 2.79
CA ILE A 103 5.63 11.49 3.80
C ILE A 103 5.47 12.15 5.17
N GLY A 104 4.64 11.56 6.03
CA GLY A 104 4.47 11.98 7.40
C GLY A 104 5.16 11.03 8.38
N MET A 105 5.61 11.58 9.49
CA MET A 105 6.10 10.86 10.68
C MET A 105 4.98 10.79 11.72
N TYR A 106 4.71 9.62 12.27
CA TYR A 106 3.57 9.37 13.16
C TYR A 106 3.97 8.52 14.37
N LEU A 107 3.20 8.58 15.44
CA LEU A 107 3.20 7.51 16.44
C LEU A 107 2.66 6.22 15.82
N ILE A 108 3.10 5.05 16.32
CA ILE A 108 2.75 3.75 15.73
C ILE A 108 1.24 3.47 15.63
N ASP A 109 0.45 3.95 16.58
CA ASP A 109 -0.98 3.68 16.68
C ASP A 109 -1.85 4.80 16.09
N GLU A 110 -1.22 5.82 15.50
CA GLU A 110 -1.97 6.93 14.92
C GLU A 110 -2.72 6.47 13.66
N VAL A 111 -4.00 6.79 13.58
CA VAL A 111 -4.86 6.39 12.46
C VAL A 111 -5.26 7.58 11.58
N LEU A 112 -5.24 8.79 12.11
CA LEU A 112 -5.58 10.01 11.40
C LEU A 112 -4.38 10.51 10.59
N SER A 113 -4.59 10.77 9.30
CA SER A 113 -3.54 11.28 8.41
C SER A 113 -3.05 12.67 8.82
N GLU A 114 -3.90 13.46 9.47
CA GLU A 114 -3.61 14.85 9.87
C GLU A 114 -2.77 14.95 11.15
N ASN A 115 -2.71 13.90 11.98
CA ASN A 115 -2.00 13.94 13.26
C ASN A 115 -0.53 13.50 13.13
N PHE A 116 0.17 14.05 12.14
CA PHE A 116 1.60 13.81 11.97
C PHE A 116 2.43 14.63 12.98
N LEU A 117 3.58 14.08 13.38
CA LEU A 117 4.58 14.75 14.21
C LEU A 117 5.46 15.70 13.39
N ASP A 118 5.79 15.28 12.16
CA ASP A 118 6.52 16.05 11.16
C ASP A 118 6.14 15.50 9.77
N TYR A 119 6.31 16.29 8.71
CA TYR A 119 6.06 15.84 7.33
C TYR A 119 7.04 16.46 6.35
N LYS A 120 7.28 15.78 5.23
CA LYS A 120 8.10 16.29 4.14
C LYS A 120 7.49 15.96 2.79
N ASN A 121 7.58 16.91 1.86
CA ASN A 121 7.28 16.67 0.45
C ASN A 121 8.45 15.93 -0.20
N ARG A 122 8.16 15.02 -1.14
CA ARG A 122 9.19 14.24 -1.84
C ARG A 122 9.91 14.98 -2.98
N GLY A 123 9.65 16.28 -3.13
CA GLY A 123 10.20 17.14 -4.19
C GLY A 123 9.24 17.36 -5.36
N VAL A 124 9.63 18.25 -6.28
CA VAL A 124 8.74 18.85 -7.30
C VAL A 124 8.30 17.92 -8.44
N ASN A 125 8.99 16.79 -8.67
CA ASN A 125 8.75 15.93 -9.85
C ASN A 125 7.93 14.67 -9.54
N GLY A 126 7.52 14.50 -8.29
CA GLY A 126 6.65 13.41 -7.90
C GLY A 126 7.15 11.99 -8.21
N SER A 127 8.46 11.73 -8.12
CA SER A 127 9.08 10.46 -8.52
C SER A 127 8.48 9.23 -7.84
N HIS A 128 8.31 8.14 -8.60
CA HIS A 128 7.93 6.81 -8.10
C HIS A 128 8.95 6.22 -7.13
N ARG A 129 10.23 6.56 -7.29
CA ARG A 129 11.31 6.09 -6.42
C ARG A 129 12.18 7.23 -5.93
N GLY A 130 12.71 7.11 -4.73
CA GLY A 130 13.67 8.06 -4.20
C GLY A 130 13.98 7.85 -2.75
N GLN A 131 14.66 8.84 -2.18
CA GLN A 131 15.02 8.86 -0.78
C GLN A 131 15.00 10.27 -0.22
N ILE A 132 14.76 10.39 1.08
CA ILE A 132 14.83 11.66 1.81
C ILE A 132 15.51 11.43 3.16
N ILE A 133 16.34 12.39 3.55
CA ILE A 133 16.99 12.39 4.87
C ILE A 133 16.01 12.96 5.89
N TRP A 134 15.88 12.28 7.02
CA TRP A 134 15.10 12.71 8.16
C TRP A 134 16.00 12.91 9.37
N LYS A 135 15.98 14.13 9.91
CA LYS A 135 16.62 14.46 11.19
C LYS A 135 15.52 14.63 12.21
N ILE A 136 15.63 13.92 13.32
CA ILE A 136 14.70 14.02 14.44
C ILE A 136 15.42 14.79 15.55
N ASP A 137 14.91 15.98 15.83
CA ASP A 137 15.41 16.84 16.90
C ASP A 137 14.64 16.59 18.20
N ALA A 138 15.24 17.03 19.31
CA ALA A 138 14.56 17.06 20.59
C ALA A 138 13.35 18.00 20.49
N SER A 139 12.15 17.44 20.58
CA SER A 139 10.87 18.16 20.52
C SER A 139 9.95 17.69 21.64
N SER A 140 8.86 18.43 21.87
CA SER A 140 7.85 18.07 22.87
C SER A 140 7.14 16.73 22.60
N TYR A 141 7.35 16.13 21.43
CA TYR A 141 6.79 14.81 21.09
C TYR A 141 7.60 13.64 21.68
N PHE A 142 8.86 13.87 22.05
CA PHE A 142 9.79 12.84 22.52
C PHE A 142 10.10 13.02 24.01
N VAL A 143 9.08 13.05 24.85
CA VAL A 143 9.24 13.20 26.31
C VAL A 143 9.66 11.91 27.01
N GLU A 144 9.30 10.77 26.43
CA GLU A 144 9.66 9.45 26.94
C GLU A 144 11.11 9.09 26.55
N PRO A 145 11.81 8.26 27.35
CA PRO A 145 13.15 7.77 27.00
C PRO A 145 13.19 7.07 25.64
N GLU A 146 12.12 6.36 25.30
CA GLU A 146 11.93 5.71 24.01
C GLU A 146 10.51 5.98 23.49
N THR A 147 10.40 6.44 22.25
CA THR A 147 9.13 6.66 21.57
C THR A 147 9.13 5.87 20.27
N LYS A 148 8.06 5.11 20.00
CA LYS A 148 7.91 4.38 18.74
C LYS A 148 7.14 5.20 17.72
N ILE A 149 7.75 5.38 16.56
CA ILE A 149 7.16 6.08 15.42
C ILE A 149 7.10 5.18 14.19
N CYS A 150 6.40 5.64 13.15
CA CYS A 150 6.47 5.09 11.81
C CYS A 150 6.38 6.22 10.77
N PHE A 151 6.75 5.92 9.53
CA PHE A 151 6.56 6.83 8.40
C PHE A 151 5.48 6.29 7.48
N LYS A 152 4.68 7.20 6.91
CA LYS A 152 3.59 6.87 5.99
C LYS A 152 3.63 7.77 4.77
N TYR A 153 3.45 7.18 3.59
CA TYR A 153 3.41 7.88 2.30
C TYR A 153 1.97 8.08 1.85
N TYR A 154 1.58 9.32 1.57
CA TYR A 154 0.24 9.68 1.14
C TYR A 154 0.23 10.35 -0.22
N HIS A 155 -0.72 9.97 -1.08
CA HIS A 155 -0.96 10.65 -2.34
C HIS A 155 -1.53 12.05 -2.12
N GLY A 156 -0.96 13.07 -2.76
CA GLY A 156 -1.27 14.48 -2.49
C GLY A 156 -2.69 14.88 -2.86
N VAL A 157 -3.21 14.32 -3.96
CA VAL A 157 -4.54 14.69 -4.48
C VAL A 157 -5.65 13.89 -3.81
N SER A 158 -5.49 12.57 -3.68
CA SER A 158 -6.56 11.71 -3.13
C SER A 158 -6.50 11.54 -1.62
N GLY A 159 -5.38 11.86 -0.98
CA GLY A 159 -5.14 11.54 0.43
C GLY A 159 -4.97 10.05 0.73
N ALA A 160 -4.84 9.20 -0.30
CA ALA A 160 -4.71 7.75 -0.10
C ALA A 160 -3.34 7.37 0.49
N LEU A 161 -3.35 6.53 1.52
CA LEU A 161 -2.14 5.89 2.05
C LEU A 161 -1.62 4.85 1.05
N ARG A 162 -0.35 4.97 0.65
CA ARG A 162 0.29 4.05 -0.33
C ARG A 162 1.23 3.05 0.32
N ALA A 163 1.97 3.48 1.35
CA ALA A 163 2.95 2.63 2.01
C ALA A 163 3.27 3.15 3.42
N THR A 164 3.74 2.25 4.29
CA THR A 164 4.09 2.52 5.69
C THR A 164 5.38 1.76 6.04
N THR A 165 6.27 2.38 6.79
CA THR A 165 7.46 1.70 7.32
C THR A 165 7.11 0.79 8.50
N PRO A 166 7.94 -0.21 8.83
CA PRO A 166 7.99 -0.75 10.18
C PRO A 166 8.22 0.36 11.22
N SER A 167 8.01 0.01 12.50
CA SER A 167 8.26 0.95 13.59
C SER A 167 9.75 1.27 13.74
N VAL A 168 10.02 2.51 14.14
CA VAL A 168 11.34 3.03 14.50
C VAL A 168 11.27 3.45 15.95
N THR A 169 12.21 2.98 16.77
CA THR A 169 12.37 3.42 18.14
C THR A 169 13.28 4.65 18.17
N VAL A 170 12.73 5.77 18.59
CA VAL A 170 13.45 7.02 18.82
C VAL A 170 13.82 7.10 20.29
N LYS A 171 15.11 7.15 20.59
CA LYS A 171 15.64 7.30 21.93
C LYS A 171 15.96 8.76 22.23
N ASN A 172 15.40 9.30 23.30
CA ASN A 172 15.74 10.61 23.83
C ASN A 172 16.66 10.47 25.06
N ASN A 173 17.95 10.72 24.88
CA ASN A 173 18.93 10.63 25.98
C ASN A 173 18.81 11.77 27.00
N ALA A 174 18.04 12.83 26.71
CA ALA A 174 17.79 13.93 27.63
C ALA A 174 16.51 13.73 28.47
N ALA A 175 15.71 12.69 28.17
CA ALA A 175 14.52 12.38 28.95
C ALA A 175 14.91 11.87 30.35
N PRO A 176 14.15 12.23 31.40
CA PRO A 176 14.35 11.69 32.74
C PRO A 176 14.20 10.16 32.74
N VAL A 177 15.04 9.48 33.53
CA VAL A 177 14.99 8.02 33.78
C VAL A 177 14.10 7.73 34.98
#